data_AF-A0A9Y1BSE8-F1
#
_entry.id   AF-A0A9Y1BSE8-F1
#
_cell.length_a   1.000
_cell.length_b   1.000
_cell.length_c   1.000
_cell.angle_alpha   90.00
_cell.angle_beta   90.00
_cell.angle_gamma   90.00
#
_symmetry.space_group_name_H-M   'P 1'
#
loop_
_entity.id
_entity.type
_entity.pdbx_description
1 polymer ?
#
loop_
_entity_poly.entity_id
_entity_poly.type
_entity_poly.pdbx_seq_one_letter_code
_entity_poly.pdbx_strand_id
1 'polypeptide(L)'
;MSEFIQKINRKRKEGTLVDSIKMRLFSKVYINLDTDYRNTIFLAGTGRSGTTWLSNIINYRNEYRYLFEPFHSKKVPLCIHFYYRQYLRPDNNESSFLLPAEKILSGAIRNSWIDRFNKKFFCTKRLVKDIRTNLMLK
;
A
#
# COMPACT_ATOMS: atom_id res chain seq x y z
N MET A 1 -26.39 -1.33 35.86
CA MET A 1 -24.95 -1.53 35.52
C MET A 1 -24.75 -2.19 34.15
N SER A 2 -25.45 -3.30 33.85
CA SER A 2 -25.41 -4.00 32.54
C SER A 2 -25.80 -3.13 31.32
N GLU A 3 -26.91 -2.39 31.41
CA GLU A 3 -27.39 -1.55 30.30
C GLU A 3 -26.47 -0.36 29.97
N PHE A 4 -25.81 0.19 30.99
CA PHE A 4 -24.84 1.29 30.81
C PHE A 4 -23.60 0.80 30.03
N ILE A 5 -23.10 -0.40 30.36
CA ILE A 5 -21.99 -1.04 29.65
C ILE A 5 -22.39 -1.40 28.21
N GLN A 6 -23.62 -1.89 27.98
CA GLN A 6 -24.11 -2.13 26.62
C GLN A 6 -24.20 -0.84 25.79
N LYS A 7 -24.69 0.26 26.37
CA LYS A 7 -24.82 1.56 25.69
C LYS A 7 -23.45 2.17 25.33
N ILE A 8 -22.45 2.01 26.21
CA ILE A 8 -21.05 2.40 25.93
C ILE A 8 -20.48 1.54 24.80
N ASN A 9 -20.62 0.21 24.86
CA ASN A 9 -20.10 -0.70 23.83
C ASN A 9 -20.77 -0.47 22.46
N ARG A 10 -22.06 -0.13 22.43
CA ARG A 10 -22.79 0.21 21.20
C ARG A 10 -22.28 1.51 20.57
N LYS A 11 -22.14 2.58 21.36
CA LYS A 11 -21.54 3.85 20.89
C LYS A 11 -20.09 3.66 20.41
N ARG A 12 -19.30 2.83 21.10
CA ARG A 12 -17.92 2.51 20.70
C ARG A 12 -17.88 1.75 19.37
N LYS A 13 -18.76 0.76 19.17
CA LYS A 13 -18.90 0.03 17.89
C LYS A 13 -19.36 0.93 16.75
N GLU A 14 -20.35 1.80 16.99
CA GLU A 14 -20.84 2.77 15.98
C GLU A 14 -19.74 3.73 15.53
N GLY A 15 -18.95 4.29 16.46
CA GLY A 15 -17.77 5.10 16.14
C GLY A 15 -16.76 4.33 15.28
N THR A 16 -16.41 3.10 15.67
CA THR A 16 -15.45 2.28 14.90
C THR A 16 -15.93 1.94 13.49
N LEU A 17 -17.24 1.76 13.28
CA LEU A 17 -17.79 1.43 11.97
C LEU A 17 -17.79 2.65 11.05
N VAL A 18 -18.26 3.79 11.53
CA VAL A 18 -18.26 5.05 10.77
C VAL A 18 -16.82 5.46 10.44
N ASP A 19 -15.90 5.33 11.38
CA ASP A 19 -14.48 5.61 11.18
C ASP A 19 -13.84 4.64 10.17
N SER A 20 -14.22 3.36 10.20
CA SER A 20 -13.76 2.36 9.23
C SER A 20 -14.28 2.64 7.82
N ILE A 21 -15.54 3.07 7.69
CA ILE A 21 -16.15 3.46 6.41
C ILE A 21 -15.49 4.73 5.88
N LYS A 22 -15.34 5.76 6.73
CA LYS A 22 -14.63 7.00 6.38
C LYS A 22 -13.21 6.70 5.94
N MET A 23 -12.44 5.92 6.69
CA MET A 23 -11.07 5.55 6.30
C MET A 23 -11.00 4.81 4.95
N ARG A 24 -11.94 3.89 4.68
CA ARG A 24 -12.02 3.19 3.38
C ARG A 24 -12.39 4.10 2.21
N LEU A 25 -13.09 5.21 2.46
CA LEU A 25 -13.41 6.22 1.45
C LEU A 25 -12.25 7.21 1.29
N PHE A 26 -11.71 7.77 2.38
CA PHE A 26 -10.61 8.74 2.37
C PHE A 26 -9.32 8.17 1.79
N SER A 27 -8.99 6.91 2.08
CA SER A 27 -7.83 6.23 1.49
C SER A 27 -7.83 6.23 -0.04
N LYS A 28 -9.01 6.33 -0.68
CA LYS A 28 -9.18 6.35 -2.13
C LYS A 28 -9.14 7.75 -2.75
N VAL A 29 -9.24 8.79 -1.93
CA VAL A 29 -9.28 10.18 -2.40
C VAL A 29 -7.98 10.87 -2.04
N TYR A 30 -7.08 10.95 -3.02
CA TYR A 30 -5.83 11.67 -2.91
C TYR A 30 -5.43 12.24 -4.28
N ILE A 31 -4.54 13.23 -4.23
CA ILE A 31 -3.92 13.88 -5.36
C ILE A 31 -2.44 13.52 -5.33
N ASN A 32 -1.97 12.91 -6.42
CA ASN A 32 -0.57 12.62 -6.63
C ASN A 32 0.06 13.83 -7.33
N LEU A 33 0.95 14.54 -6.63
CA LEU A 33 1.57 15.77 -7.11
C LEU A 33 2.96 15.52 -7.73
N ASP A 34 3.55 14.35 -7.46
CA ASP A 34 4.89 13.99 -7.93
C ASP A 34 4.88 12.57 -8.50
N THR A 35 5.40 12.42 -9.72
CA THR A 35 5.50 11.15 -10.44
C THR A 35 6.94 10.64 -10.57
N ASP A 36 7.94 11.35 -10.04
CA ASP A 36 9.33 10.93 -10.07
C ASP A 36 9.54 9.70 -9.18
N TYR A 37 10.09 8.63 -9.78
CA TYR A 37 10.32 7.39 -9.05
C TYR A 37 11.38 7.51 -7.96
N ARG A 38 12.27 8.50 -8.04
CA ARG A 38 13.32 8.76 -7.05
C ARG A 38 12.75 9.18 -5.70
N ASN A 39 11.50 9.66 -5.66
CA ASN A 39 10.77 9.97 -4.43
C ASN A 39 10.04 8.75 -3.82
N THR A 40 10.45 7.54 -4.18
CA THR A 40 9.97 6.27 -3.61
C THR A 40 10.97 5.67 -2.63
N ILE A 41 10.50 5.29 -1.46
CA ILE A 41 11.16 4.25 -0.65
C ILE A 41 10.50 2.92 -0.99
N PHE A 42 11.30 1.94 -1.43
CA PHE A 42 10.83 0.59 -1.73
C PHE A 42 11.30 -0.39 -0.64
N LEU A 43 10.38 -0.80 0.22
CA LEU A 43 10.63 -1.76 1.28
C LEU A 43 10.19 -3.16 0.85
N ALA A 44 11.17 -3.98 0.48
CA ALA A 44 10.99 -5.41 0.25
C ALA A 44 11.31 -6.22 1.51
N GLY A 45 10.66 -7.36 1.66
CA GLY A 45 11.00 -8.36 2.66
C GLY A 45 10.09 -9.57 2.52
N THR A 46 9.96 -10.39 3.55
CA THR A 46 9.06 -11.57 3.51
C THR A 46 7.84 -11.36 4.40
N GLY A 47 6.79 -12.17 4.20
CA GLY A 47 5.66 -12.20 5.13
C GLY A 47 6.14 -12.49 6.55
N ARG A 48 5.66 -11.72 7.53
CA ARG A 48 6.00 -11.85 8.97
C ARG A 48 7.43 -11.45 9.38
N SER A 49 8.25 -10.90 8.48
CA SER A 49 9.61 -10.40 8.78
C SER A 49 9.68 -9.06 9.53
N GLY A 50 8.54 -8.45 9.87
CA GLY A 50 8.51 -7.13 10.50
C GLY A 50 8.47 -5.94 9.53
N THR A 51 8.38 -6.15 8.21
CA THR A 51 8.26 -5.06 7.22
C THR A 51 7.11 -4.09 7.50
N THR A 52 5.99 -4.54 8.07
CA THR A 52 4.90 -3.67 8.51
C THR A 52 5.34 -2.75 9.66
N TRP A 53 6.07 -3.27 10.64
CA TRP A 53 6.59 -2.48 11.75
C TRP A 53 7.61 -1.44 11.26
N LEU A 54 8.55 -1.86 10.41
CA LEU A 54 9.51 -0.95 9.79
C LEU A 54 8.84 0.12 8.92
N SER A 55 7.79 -0.24 8.17
CA SER A 55 7.00 0.74 7.38
C SER A 55 6.39 1.84 8.26
N ASN A 56 5.92 1.47 9.46
CA ASN A 56 5.37 2.44 10.41
C ASN A 56 6.45 3.36 10.99
N ILE A 57 7.69 2.87 11.16
CA ILE A 57 8.82 3.70 11.59
C ILE A 57 9.20 4.69 10.49
N ILE A 58 9.41 4.20 9.26
CA ILE A 58 9.77 5.04 8.11
C ILE A 58 8.71 6.13 7.88
N ASN A 59 7.43 5.75 7.94
CA ASN A 59 6.32 6.67 7.69
C ASN A 59 5.65 7.18 8.98
N TYR A 60 6.39 7.28 10.09
CA TYR A 60 5.85 7.71 11.38
C TYR A 60 5.17 9.09 11.32
N ARG A 61 5.76 10.02 10.56
CA ARG A 61 5.24 11.38 10.33
C ARG A 61 4.18 11.46 9.22
N ASN A 62 3.76 10.33 8.64
CA ASN A 62 2.83 10.28 7.51
C ASN A 62 3.27 11.16 6.32
N GLU A 63 4.58 11.23 6.06
CA GLU A 63 5.17 11.99 4.96
C GLU A 63 4.94 11.31 3.61
N TYR A 64 4.83 9.98 3.59
CA TYR A 64 4.71 9.16 2.39
C TYR A 64 3.28 8.67 2.16
N ARG A 65 2.84 8.66 0.90
CA ARG A 65 1.71 7.85 0.47
C ARG A 65 2.12 6.38 0.61
N TYR A 66 1.41 5.65 1.45
CA TYR A 66 1.73 4.25 1.72
C TYR A 66 1.04 3.33 0.72
N LEU A 67 1.82 2.60 -0.08
CA LEU A 67 1.36 1.66 -1.10
C LEU A 67 1.56 0.23 -0.57
N PHE A 68 0.45 -0.44 -0.28
CA PHE A 68 0.46 -1.74 0.38
C PHE A 68 0.42 -2.91 -0.62
N GLU A 69 1.53 -3.64 -0.71
CA GLU A 69 1.71 -4.87 -1.49
C GLU A 69 1.16 -4.79 -2.93
N PRO A 70 1.64 -3.83 -3.74
CA PRO A 70 1.09 -3.59 -5.07
C PRO A 70 1.37 -4.72 -6.08
N PHE A 71 2.37 -5.58 -5.85
CA PHE A 71 2.67 -6.70 -6.74
C PHE A 71 1.84 -7.96 -6.45
N HIS A 72 0.73 -7.80 -5.73
CA HIS A 72 -0.20 -8.89 -5.47
C HIS A 72 -1.14 -9.13 -6.68
N SER A 73 -0.79 -10.04 -7.58
CA SER A 73 -1.55 -10.33 -8.82
C SER A 73 -3.04 -10.60 -8.62
N LYS A 74 -3.43 -11.35 -7.57
CA LYS A 74 -4.86 -11.60 -7.27
C LYS A 74 -5.64 -10.38 -6.74
N LYS A 75 -4.98 -9.28 -6.36
CA LYS A 75 -5.60 -8.08 -5.78
C LYS A 75 -5.39 -6.83 -6.64
N VAL A 76 -4.37 -6.86 -7.48
CA VAL A 76 -3.98 -5.75 -8.36
C VAL A 76 -3.95 -6.27 -9.79
N PRO A 77 -5.03 -6.06 -10.57
CA PRO A 77 -5.12 -6.56 -11.94
C PRO A 77 -3.98 -6.10 -12.86
N LEU A 78 -3.44 -4.89 -12.63
CA LEU A 78 -2.26 -4.40 -13.36
C LEU A 78 -1.05 -5.34 -13.22
N CYS A 79 -0.95 -6.07 -12.12
CA CYS A 79 0.15 -7.00 -11.84
C CYS A 79 -0.24 -8.46 -12.13
N ILE A 80 -1.16 -8.73 -13.06
CA ILE A 80 -1.66 -10.09 -13.32
C ILE A 80 -0.57 -11.09 -13.70
N HIS A 81 0.49 -10.63 -14.39
CA HIS A 81 1.62 -11.45 -14.81
C HIS A 81 2.63 -11.74 -13.69
N PHE A 82 2.50 -11.08 -12.53
CA PHE A 82 3.40 -11.31 -11.41
C PHE A 82 3.02 -12.56 -10.62
N TYR A 83 3.99 -13.43 -10.38
CA TYR A 83 3.79 -14.65 -9.60
C TYR A 83 4.34 -14.52 -8.18
N TYR A 84 3.78 -15.32 -7.27
CA TYR A 84 4.31 -15.43 -5.92
C TYR A 84 5.69 -16.10 -5.96
N ARG A 85 6.70 -15.48 -5.35
CA ARG A 85 8.11 -15.93 -5.36
C ARG A 85 8.72 -16.00 -6.78
N GLN A 86 8.36 -15.05 -7.63
CA GLN A 86 8.91 -14.93 -8.96
C GLN A 86 10.30 -14.31 -8.94
N TYR A 87 11.25 -14.97 -9.60
CA TYR A 87 12.52 -14.39 -9.98
C TYR A 87 12.37 -13.69 -11.33
N LEU A 88 12.90 -12.47 -11.45
CA LEU A 88 13.06 -11.77 -12.72
C LEU A 88 14.55 -11.56 -12.96
N ARG A 89 15.02 -11.90 -14.16
CA ARG A 89 16.41 -11.63 -14.53
C ARG A 89 16.63 -10.11 -14.60
N PRO A 90 17.82 -9.60 -14.21
CA PRO A 90 18.10 -8.16 -14.24
C PRO A 90 17.99 -7.51 -15.63
N ASP A 91 18.14 -8.29 -16.70
CA ASP A 91 18.06 -7.89 -18.10
C ASP A 91 16.67 -8.13 -18.72
N ASN A 92 15.68 -8.55 -17.93
CA ASN A 92 14.33 -8.73 -18.42
C ASN A 92 13.68 -7.37 -18.73
N ASN A 93 13.36 -7.17 -20.01
CA ASN A 93 12.73 -5.94 -20.52
C ASN A 93 11.28 -6.17 -20.98
N GLU A 94 10.63 -7.24 -20.56
CA GLU A 94 9.25 -7.51 -20.93
C GLU A 94 8.31 -6.43 -20.36
N SER A 95 7.52 -5.81 -21.24
CA SER A 95 6.61 -4.71 -20.90
C SER A 95 5.54 -5.11 -19.89
N SER A 96 5.18 -6.40 -19.82
CA SER A 96 4.24 -6.97 -18.85
C SER A 96 4.71 -6.80 -17.40
N PHE A 97 6.01 -6.63 -17.16
CA PHE A 97 6.58 -6.35 -15.84
C PHE A 97 7.02 -4.88 -15.68
N LEU A 98 7.62 -4.30 -16.72
CA LEU A 98 8.11 -2.92 -16.66
C LEU A 98 6.98 -1.90 -16.48
N LEU A 99 5.89 -2.00 -17.25
CA LEU A 99 4.81 -1.02 -17.20
C LEU A 99 4.09 -1.01 -15.84
N PRO A 100 3.76 -2.15 -15.22
CA PRO A 100 3.22 -2.16 -13.85
C PRO A 100 4.22 -1.61 -12.84
N ALA A 101 5.50 -2.00 -12.91
CA ALA A 101 6.53 -1.51 -12.00
C ALA A 101 6.68 0.01 -12.09
N GLU A 102 6.73 0.58 -13.29
CA GLU A 102 6.81 2.02 -13.52
C GLU A 102 5.58 2.75 -12.94
N LYS A 103 4.36 2.26 -13.19
CA LYS A 103 3.14 2.86 -12.63
C LYS A 103 3.10 2.83 -11.10
N ILE A 104 3.60 1.75 -10.49
CA ILE A 104 3.71 1.63 -9.03
C ILE A 104 4.77 2.60 -8.49
N LEU A 105 5.95 2.56 -9.11
CA LEU A 105 7.12 3.36 -8.72
C LEU A 105 7.01 4.82 -9.09
N SER A 106 6.04 5.26 -9.88
CA SER A 106 5.70 6.67 -10.10
C SER A 106 4.48 7.11 -9.27
N GLY A 107 3.76 6.17 -8.68
CA GLY A 107 2.49 6.44 -7.99
C GLY A 107 1.30 6.62 -8.93
N ALA A 108 1.46 6.42 -10.24
CA ALA A 108 0.42 6.42 -11.27
C ALA A 108 -0.47 5.15 -11.24
N ILE A 109 -0.86 4.72 -10.04
CA ILE A 109 -1.74 3.58 -9.79
C ILE A 109 -2.78 3.93 -8.74
N ARG A 110 -4.03 3.53 -8.97
CA ARG A 110 -5.12 3.61 -8.01
C ARG A 110 -5.73 2.24 -7.83
N ASN A 111 -5.79 1.76 -6.60
CA ASN A 111 -6.35 0.44 -6.32
C ASN A 111 -6.72 0.34 -4.83
N SER A 112 -7.90 -0.21 -4.54
CA SER A 112 -8.41 -0.28 -3.17
C SER A 112 -7.56 -1.15 -2.23
N TRP A 113 -6.85 -2.15 -2.74
CA TRP A 113 -5.91 -2.94 -1.97
C TRP A 113 -4.63 -2.16 -1.65
N ILE A 114 -4.06 -1.49 -2.67
CA ILE A 114 -2.84 -0.69 -2.54
C ILE A 114 -3.05 0.47 -1.58
N ASP A 115 -4.17 1.17 -1.73
CA ASP A 115 -4.42 2.43 -1.05
C ASP A 115 -5.06 2.25 0.33
N ARG A 116 -5.49 1.05 0.73
CA ARG A 116 -6.30 0.80 1.96
C ARG A 116 -5.74 1.35 3.28
N PHE A 117 -4.45 1.63 3.34
CA PHE A 117 -3.75 2.15 4.52
C PHE A 117 -3.18 3.56 4.30
N ASN A 118 -3.38 4.14 3.12
CA ASN A 118 -3.02 5.51 2.85
C ASN A 118 -3.90 6.45 3.68
N LYS A 119 -3.27 7.43 4.33
CA LYS A 119 -3.93 8.49 5.11
C LYS A 119 -3.66 9.88 4.54
N LYS A 120 -2.88 9.98 3.46
CA LYS A 120 -2.53 11.26 2.84
C LYS A 120 -3.53 11.63 1.75
N PHE A 121 -3.88 12.91 1.72
CA PHE A 121 -4.63 13.52 0.62
C PHE A 121 -3.71 14.11 -0.46
N PHE A 122 -2.63 14.79 -0.06
CA PHE A 122 -1.63 15.31 -0.99
C PHE A 122 -0.35 14.48 -0.91
N CYS A 123 0.06 13.91 -2.05
CA CYS A 123 1.11 12.92 -2.11
C CYS A 123 2.25 13.38 -3.02
N THR A 124 3.43 13.63 -2.43
CA THR A 124 4.68 13.96 -3.14
C THR A 124 5.77 12.89 -2.97
N LYS A 125 5.67 12.09 -1.90
CA LYS A 125 6.58 10.97 -1.62
C LYS A 125 5.81 9.68 -1.45
N ARG A 126 6.46 8.53 -1.71
CA ARG A 126 5.81 7.22 -1.72
C ARG A 126 6.61 6.21 -0.92
N LEU A 127 5.93 5.40 -0.12
CA LEU A 127 6.51 4.24 0.55
C LEU A 127 5.79 3.01 -0.01
N VAL A 128 6.49 2.26 -0.85
CA VAL A 128 6.01 0.99 -1.38
C VAL A 128 6.50 -0.11 -0.45
N LYS A 129 5.58 -0.86 0.16
CA LYS A 129 5.92 -2.07 0.92
C LYS A 129 5.45 -3.28 0.13
N ASP A 130 6.33 -4.23 -0.14
CA ASP A 130 5.97 -5.48 -0.80
C ASP A 130 6.69 -6.68 -0.17
N ILE A 131 6.11 -7.88 -0.31
CA ILE A 131 6.67 -9.13 0.22
C ILE A 131 6.94 -10.20 -0.85
N ARG A 132 6.69 -9.87 -2.12
CA ARG A 132 6.75 -10.80 -3.27
C ARG A 132 7.90 -10.48 -4.21
N THR A 133 8.57 -9.35 -4.02
CA THR A 133 9.52 -8.75 -4.97
C THR A 133 10.99 -9.00 -4.61
N ASN A 134 11.31 -9.76 -3.56
CA ASN A 134 12.71 -9.96 -3.11
C ASN A 134 13.63 -10.49 -4.22
N LEU A 135 13.11 -11.33 -5.12
CA LEU A 135 13.85 -11.93 -6.24
C LEU A 135 13.74 -11.12 -7.54
N MET A 136 13.23 -9.90 -7.46
CA MET A 136 13.11 -8.96 -8.59
C MET A 136 14.02 -7.74 -8.41
N LEU A 137 14.63 -7.58 -7.23
CA LEU A 137 15.55 -6.50 -6.92
C LEU A 137 16.99 -6.91 -7.23
N LYS A 138 17.81 -5.93 -7.62
CA LYS A 138 19.24 -6.09 -7.93
C LYS A 138 20.10 -5.72 -6.73
#